data_AF-A0A3R7XCL0-F1
#
_entry.id   AF-A0A3R7XCL0-F1
#
_cell.length_a   1.000
_cell.length_b   1.000
_cell.length_c   1.000
_cell.angle_alpha   90.00
_cell.angle_beta   90.00
_cell.angle_gamma   90.00
#
_symmetry.space_group_name_H-M   'P 1'
#
loop_
_entity.id
_entity.type
_entity.pdbx_description
1 polymer ?
#
loop_
_entity_poly.entity_id
_entity_poly.type
_entity_poly.pdbx_seq_one_letter_code
_entity_poly.pdbx_strand_id
1 'polypeptide(L)'
;GRAGRVRAGTCYRLYPRDLFEHGMSAQPVAEIHRAPLTGLTLQLHALLQTQEAGSVDRFWTDMLEPPSSQAVEDATSELVQLGALANSNPLSDDDADDTSTNLMTLTPLGQHLAQLPLDARIGKMLLFASIFGVSRPVSIVAAILESKSLFVASNGHQAAVDAARRGFATLNSDLLTDLAAFLAWEDTRQDGAFCQKHCLHRVGLVEVQHLAASFERLLVDLGFVQPTTSRQPTKPVDMVVVAAVVAAGLYPNVVFVDKSTSSSTTTSRLTFWDRRKQVYMHPSSINCGVPISSAYLGYHIKLVTSSKVYLPVSSAVTPLALALFGGHLEYPWTTFLDRTSHATVDQWIQLPCAGRTVMLVTELRRRLADLLQRKLATPSAMEPQDRALVDAVIRLWRDEGAQITCAPNS
;
A
#
# COMPACT_ATOMS: atom_id res chain seq x y z
N GLY A 1 -23.91 28.17 19.96
CA GLY A 1 -24.34 26.97 19.20
C GLY A 1 -24.52 25.77 20.10
N ARG A 2 -23.49 24.92 20.25
CA ARG A 2 -23.61 23.62 20.96
C ARG A 2 -24.07 23.73 22.43
N ALA A 3 -23.59 24.73 23.17
CA ALA A 3 -23.94 24.93 24.58
C ALA A 3 -25.39 25.40 24.82
N GLY A 4 -26.11 25.81 23.78
CA GLY A 4 -27.47 26.38 23.89
C GLY A 4 -28.60 25.44 23.48
N ARG A 5 -28.34 24.13 23.27
CA ARG A 5 -29.34 23.20 22.71
C ARG A 5 -30.51 22.88 23.65
N VAL A 6 -30.31 23.00 24.96
CA VAL A 6 -31.30 22.60 25.98
C VAL A 6 -31.70 23.78 26.87
N ARG A 7 -30.73 24.62 27.23
CA ARG A 7 -30.91 25.84 28.03
C ARG A 7 -29.83 26.85 27.68
N ALA A 8 -29.92 28.08 28.21
CA ALA A 8 -28.84 29.04 28.14
C ALA A 8 -27.53 28.42 28.68
N GLY A 9 -26.45 28.53 27.91
CA GLY A 9 -25.16 27.91 28.24
C GLY A 9 -23.99 28.81 27.87
N THR A 10 -22.84 28.53 28.47
CA THR A 10 -21.62 29.32 28.32
C THR A 10 -20.62 28.59 27.42
N CYS A 11 -19.90 29.33 26.58
CA CYS A 11 -18.83 28.80 25.75
C CYS A 11 -17.52 29.49 26.12
N TYR A 12 -16.57 28.72 26.66
CA TYR A 12 -15.23 29.21 26.98
C TYR A 12 -14.33 29.04 25.76
N ARG A 13 -13.70 30.14 25.33
CA ARG A 13 -12.75 30.16 24.21
C ARG A 13 -11.33 30.27 24.78
N LEU A 14 -10.50 29.26 24.52
CA LEU A 14 -9.12 29.17 25.04
C LEU A 14 -8.12 29.85 24.11
N TYR A 15 -8.45 31.07 23.67
CA TYR A 15 -7.59 31.91 22.83
C TYR A 15 -7.89 33.39 23.10
N PRO A 16 -6.90 34.30 22.95
CA PRO A 16 -7.11 35.73 23.06
C PRO A 16 -8.11 36.26 22.02
N ARG A 17 -8.78 37.37 22.34
CA ARG A 17 -9.73 38.02 21.42
C ARG A 17 -9.05 38.49 20.14
N ASP A 18 -7.90 39.14 20.25
CA ASP A 18 -7.16 39.67 19.10
C ASP A 18 -6.81 38.58 18.08
N LEU A 19 -6.48 37.37 18.55
CA LEU A 19 -6.23 36.22 17.68
C LEU A 19 -7.49 35.84 16.88
N PHE A 20 -8.67 35.85 17.51
CA PHE A 20 -9.93 35.55 16.82
C PHE A 20 -10.33 36.64 15.82
N GLU A 21 -10.12 37.91 16.15
CA GLU A 21 -10.56 39.04 15.33
C GLU A 21 -9.60 39.33 14.17
N HIS A 22 -8.30 39.02 14.32
CA HIS A 22 -7.28 39.43 13.34
C HIS A 22 -6.36 38.30 12.86
N GLY A 23 -6.21 37.21 13.61
CA GLY A 23 -5.27 36.13 13.29
C GLY A 23 -5.89 34.84 12.77
N MET A 24 -7.19 34.63 12.94
CA MET A 24 -7.91 33.46 12.45
C MET A 24 -8.64 33.77 11.15
N SER A 25 -8.60 32.83 10.20
CA SER A 25 -9.43 32.91 9.00
C SER A 25 -10.91 32.74 9.37
N ALA A 26 -11.80 33.44 8.66
CA ALA A 26 -13.24 33.34 8.89
C ALA A 26 -13.78 31.92 8.64
N GLN A 27 -13.16 31.21 7.70
CA GLN A 27 -13.46 29.83 7.35
C GLN A 27 -12.16 29.03 7.20
N PRO A 28 -12.18 27.72 7.50
CA PRO A 28 -11.04 26.86 7.18
C PRO A 28 -10.87 26.74 5.67
N VAL A 29 -9.64 26.48 5.22
CA VAL A 29 -9.36 26.14 3.82
C VAL A 29 -10.18 24.90 3.43
N ALA A 30 -10.83 24.93 2.27
CA ALA A 30 -11.63 23.81 1.79
C ALA A 30 -10.82 22.51 1.71
N GLU A 31 -11.49 21.39 1.94
CA GLU A 31 -10.86 20.08 1.96
C GLU A 31 -10.28 19.70 0.59
N ILE A 32 -10.91 20.15 -0.50
CA ILE A 32 -10.45 19.91 -1.88
C ILE A 32 -9.03 20.43 -2.15
N HIS A 33 -8.57 21.43 -1.39
CA HIS A 33 -7.22 21.98 -1.51
C HIS A 33 -6.20 21.31 -0.58
N ARG A 34 -6.63 20.40 0.30
CA ARG A 34 -5.78 19.83 1.37
C ARG A 34 -5.75 18.30 1.37
N ALA A 35 -6.76 17.65 0.81
CA ALA A 35 -6.85 16.20 0.72
C ALA A 35 -6.28 15.67 -0.61
N PRO A 36 -5.71 14.44 -0.63
CA PRO A 36 -5.35 13.78 -1.88
C PRO A 36 -6.56 13.58 -2.80
N LEU A 37 -6.40 13.87 -4.08
CA LEU A 37 -7.49 13.80 -5.06
C LEU A 37 -7.65 12.41 -5.71
N THR A 38 -6.71 11.49 -5.51
CA THR A 38 -6.64 10.16 -6.16
C THR A 38 -7.96 9.39 -6.10
N GLY A 39 -8.59 9.30 -4.92
CA GLY A 39 -9.87 8.63 -4.76
C GLY A 39 -11.03 9.36 -5.46
N LEU A 40 -11.05 10.69 -5.40
CA LEU A 40 -12.08 11.50 -6.05
C LEU A 40 -11.95 11.43 -7.58
N THR A 41 -10.73 11.55 -8.12
CA THR A 41 -10.42 11.39 -9.54
C THR A 41 -10.89 10.03 -10.05
N LEU A 42 -10.61 8.95 -9.31
CA LEU A 42 -11.09 7.60 -9.65
C LEU A 42 -12.62 7.53 -9.71
N GLN A 43 -13.29 8.10 -8.71
CA GLN A 43 -14.76 8.10 -8.64
C GLN A 43 -15.38 8.90 -9.78
N LEU A 44 -14.82 10.06 -10.12
CA LEU A 44 -15.27 10.86 -11.25
C LEU A 44 -15.13 10.11 -12.57
N HIS A 45 -13.99 9.46 -12.80
CA HIS A 45 -13.82 8.61 -13.96
C HIS A 45 -14.83 7.46 -13.98
N ALA A 46 -15.19 6.85 -12.85
CA ALA A 46 -16.19 5.79 -12.81
C ALA A 46 -17.62 6.27 -13.11
N LEU A 47 -18.00 7.45 -12.62
CA LEU A 47 -19.34 8.02 -12.82
C LEU A 47 -19.52 8.63 -14.22
N LEU A 48 -18.46 9.24 -14.76
CA LEU A 48 -18.52 10.03 -16.00
C LEU A 48 -18.11 9.24 -17.26
N GLN A 49 -17.81 7.93 -17.18
CA GLN A 49 -17.44 7.11 -18.36
C GLN A 49 -18.46 7.15 -19.49
N THR A 50 -19.73 7.36 -19.15
CA THR A 50 -20.85 7.34 -20.10
C THR A 50 -21.09 8.70 -20.76
N GLN A 51 -20.33 9.73 -20.36
CA GLN A 51 -20.44 11.08 -20.90
C GLN A 51 -19.37 11.37 -21.96
N GLU A 52 -19.51 12.51 -22.62
CA GLU A 52 -18.59 13.00 -23.63
C GLU A 52 -17.12 13.05 -23.14
N ALA A 53 -16.19 12.92 -24.09
CA ALA A 53 -14.77 13.13 -23.84
C ALA A 53 -14.52 14.51 -23.19
N GLY A 54 -13.66 14.56 -22.16
CA GLY A 54 -13.35 15.78 -21.43
C GLY A 54 -14.36 16.14 -20.32
N SER A 55 -15.32 15.27 -20.00
CA SER A 55 -16.28 15.47 -18.90
C SER A 55 -15.61 15.63 -17.53
N VAL A 56 -14.53 14.89 -17.26
CA VAL A 56 -13.77 14.97 -15.99
C VAL A 56 -13.04 16.30 -15.87
N ASP A 57 -12.38 16.76 -16.92
CA ASP A 57 -11.65 18.03 -16.90
C ASP A 57 -12.60 19.23 -16.71
N ARG A 58 -13.75 19.20 -17.39
CA ARG A 58 -14.83 20.19 -17.19
C ARG A 58 -15.36 20.16 -15.75
N PHE A 59 -15.53 18.98 -15.18
CA PHE A 59 -16.00 18.87 -13.80
C PHE A 59 -15.06 19.58 -12.81
N TRP A 60 -13.74 19.43 -12.97
CA TRP A 60 -12.78 20.12 -12.11
C TRP A 60 -12.86 21.64 -12.23
N THR A 61 -13.03 22.17 -13.46
CA THR A 61 -13.12 23.61 -13.68
C THR A 61 -14.44 24.22 -13.18
N ASP A 62 -15.51 23.45 -13.17
CA ASP A 62 -16.85 23.91 -12.79
C ASP A 62 -17.12 23.83 -11.28
N MET A 63 -16.16 23.33 -10.48
CA MET A 63 -16.28 23.30 -9.03
C MET A 63 -16.35 24.71 -8.41
N LEU A 64 -17.03 24.83 -7.27
CA LEU A 64 -17.12 26.08 -6.50
C LEU A 64 -15.74 26.64 -6.13
N GLU A 65 -14.84 25.76 -5.70
CA GLU A 65 -13.42 26.05 -5.44
C GLU A 65 -12.59 24.96 -6.15
N PRO A 66 -12.13 25.21 -7.39
CA PRO A 66 -11.42 24.21 -8.18
C PRO A 66 -10.03 23.92 -7.58
N PRO A 67 -9.59 22.64 -7.51
CA PRO A 67 -8.24 22.31 -7.07
C PRO A 67 -7.17 22.85 -8.01
N SER A 68 -5.90 22.80 -7.59
CA SER A 68 -4.79 23.12 -8.49
C SER A 68 -4.65 22.06 -9.58
N SER A 69 -4.29 22.48 -10.79
CA SER A 69 -4.04 21.57 -11.92
C SER A 69 -3.00 20.50 -11.56
N GLN A 70 -1.93 20.89 -10.87
CA GLN A 70 -0.90 19.96 -10.40
C GLN A 70 -1.46 18.86 -9.50
N ALA A 71 -2.39 19.17 -8.60
CA ALA A 71 -2.98 18.15 -7.72
C ALA A 71 -3.83 17.14 -8.50
N VAL A 72 -4.53 17.60 -9.55
CA VAL A 72 -5.29 16.73 -10.45
C VAL A 72 -4.35 15.87 -11.30
N GLU A 73 -3.29 16.46 -11.86
CA GLU A 73 -2.27 15.74 -12.63
C GLU A 73 -1.55 14.68 -11.80
N ASP A 74 -1.17 15.01 -10.57
CA ASP A 74 -0.52 14.07 -9.64
C ASP A 74 -1.44 12.88 -9.33
N ALA A 75 -2.72 13.14 -9.06
CA ALA A 75 -3.72 12.11 -8.81
C ALA A 75 -3.96 11.22 -10.04
N THR A 76 -4.05 11.80 -11.23
CA THR A 76 -4.20 11.07 -12.49
C THR A 76 -2.98 10.21 -12.79
N SER A 77 -1.77 10.77 -12.62
CA SER A 77 -0.50 10.04 -12.78
C SER A 77 -0.38 8.86 -11.82
N GLU A 78 -0.80 9.05 -10.56
CA GLU A 78 -0.86 7.98 -9.57
C GLU A 78 -1.83 6.86 -10.00
N LEU A 79 -3.03 7.20 -10.48
CA LEU A 79 -4.00 6.21 -10.96
C LEU A 79 -3.50 5.45 -12.19
N VAL A 80 -2.76 6.11 -13.10
CA VAL A 80 -2.10 5.46 -14.24
C VAL A 80 -1.00 4.50 -13.75
N GLN A 81 -0.17 4.91 -12.79
CA GLN A 81 0.86 4.04 -12.20
C GLN A 81 0.27 2.83 -11.47
N LEU A 82 -0.90 2.99 -10.84
CA LEU A 82 -1.62 1.87 -10.23
C LEU A 82 -2.25 0.94 -11.27
N GLY A 83 -2.42 1.39 -12.52
CA GLY A 83 -3.11 0.69 -13.59
C GLY A 83 -4.64 0.83 -13.52
N ALA A 84 -5.15 1.80 -12.77
CA ALA A 84 -6.57 2.09 -12.65
C ALA A 84 -7.09 2.92 -13.84
N LEU A 85 -6.24 3.79 -14.39
CA LEU A 85 -6.48 4.52 -15.64
C LEU A 85 -5.47 4.07 -16.71
N ALA A 86 -5.88 4.13 -17.97
CA ALA A 86 -5.02 3.91 -19.12
C ALA A 86 -5.22 5.02 -20.15
N ASN A 87 -4.13 5.41 -20.81
CA ASN A 87 -4.17 6.37 -21.91
C ASN A 87 -4.79 5.67 -23.13
N SER A 88 -5.88 6.20 -23.68
CA SER A 88 -6.55 5.57 -24.83
C SER A 88 -5.88 5.84 -26.18
N ASN A 89 -4.85 6.69 -26.23
CA ASN A 89 -4.05 6.95 -27.44
C ASN A 89 -2.68 6.27 -27.35
N PRO A 90 -2.53 5.02 -27.79
CA PRO A 90 -1.23 4.51 -28.21
C PRO A 90 -0.97 5.07 -29.62
N LEU A 91 -0.07 6.04 -29.72
CA LEU A 91 0.59 6.50 -30.95
C LEU A 91 0.06 5.90 -32.27
N SER A 92 -0.89 6.58 -32.91
CA SER A 92 -0.92 6.60 -34.37
C SER A 92 0.06 7.70 -34.78
N ASP A 93 1.27 7.32 -35.20
CA ASP A 93 2.36 8.21 -35.62
C ASP A 93 2.03 9.13 -36.83
N ASP A 94 0.79 9.10 -37.35
CA ASP A 94 0.41 9.80 -38.58
C ASP A 94 -0.49 11.04 -38.40
N ASP A 95 -1.04 11.32 -37.20
CA ASP A 95 -1.93 12.47 -36.98
C ASP A 95 -1.43 13.40 -35.87
N ALA A 96 -0.40 14.18 -36.19
CA ALA A 96 0.11 15.27 -35.37
C ALA A 96 -0.81 16.51 -35.46
N ASP A 97 -2.03 16.39 -34.93
CA ASP A 97 -2.85 17.56 -34.61
C ASP A 97 -2.65 17.90 -33.12
N ASP A 98 -2.17 19.11 -32.83
CA ASP A 98 -1.71 19.62 -31.51
C ASP A 98 -2.85 19.73 -30.45
N THR A 99 -3.99 19.08 -30.68
CA THR A 99 -5.18 19.06 -29.79
C THR A 99 -5.57 17.65 -29.34
N SER A 100 -4.63 16.69 -29.37
CA SER A 100 -4.85 15.36 -28.76
C SER A 100 -5.03 15.48 -27.25
N THR A 101 -6.29 15.62 -26.82
CA THR A 101 -6.67 15.59 -25.42
C THR A 101 -6.32 14.21 -24.89
N ASN A 102 -5.44 14.12 -23.88
CA ASN A 102 -5.04 12.87 -23.24
C ASN A 102 -6.25 12.20 -22.60
N LEU A 103 -7.01 11.42 -23.39
CA LEU A 103 -8.21 10.77 -22.92
C LEU A 103 -7.83 9.58 -22.04
N MET A 104 -8.10 9.74 -20.75
CA MET A 104 -7.89 8.70 -19.73
C MET A 104 -9.12 7.81 -19.67
N THR A 105 -8.95 6.51 -19.89
CA THR A 105 -10.00 5.50 -19.81
C THR A 105 -9.84 4.67 -18.54
N LEU A 106 -10.96 4.40 -17.84
CA LEU A 106 -10.92 3.52 -16.67
C LEU A 106 -10.68 2.08 -17.09
N THR A 107 -9.71 1.43 -16.46
CA THR A 107 -9.41 0.02 -16.70
C THR A 107 -10.40 -0.87 -15.93
N PRO A 108 -10.47 -2.18 -16.23
CA PRO A 108 -11.23 -3.13 -15.40
C PRO A 108 -10.76 -3.13 -13.93
N LEU A 109 -9.46 -2.90 -13.69
CA LEU A 109 -8.95 -2.71 -12.33
C LEU A 109 -9.57 -1.46 -11.70
N GLY A 110 -9.52 -0.32 -12.39
CA GLY A 110 -10.10 0.93 -11.92
C GLY A 110 -11.60 0.84 -11.62
N GLN A 111 -12.36 0.10 -12.43
CA GLN A 111 -13.79 -0.14 -12.23
C GLN A 111 -14.09 -0.87 -10.90
N HIS A 112 -13.28 -1.85 -10.53
CA HIS A 112 -13.41 -2.54 -9.24
C HIS A 112 -12.91 -1.68 -8.09
N LEU A 113 -11.81 -0.96 -8.26
CA LEU A 113 -11.28 -0.06 -7.23
C LEU A 113 -12.28 1.06 -6.88
N ALA A 114 -13.00 1.60 -7.86
CA ALA A 114 -14.04 2.62 -7.64
C ALA A 114 -15.26 2.10 -6.86
N GLN A 115 -15.46 0.78 -6.80
CA GLN A 115 -16.54 0.16 -6.01
C GLN A 115 -16.13 -0.10 -4.56
N LEU A 116 -14.84 0.00 -4.24
CA LEU A 116 -14.31 -0.22 -2.90
C LEU A 116 -14.24 1.12 -2.14
N PRO A 117 -14.73 1.20 -0.89
CA PRO A 117 -14.67 2.42 -0.09
C PRO A 117 -13.29 2.59 0.57
N LEU A 118 -12.20 2.49 -0.21
CA LEU A 118 -10.82 2.43 0.26
C LEU A 118 -9.87 3.22 -0.63
N ASP A 119 -8.68 3.55 -0.12
CA ASP A 119 -7.58 4.03 -0.97
C ASP A 119 -7.28 3.00 -2.07
N ALA A 120 -7.05 3.49 -3.30
CA ALA A 120 -6.87 2.64 -4.47
C ALA A 120 -5.74 1.60 -4.32
N ARG A 121 -4.68 1.91 -3.56
CA ARG A 121 -3.60 0.95 -3.27
C ARG A 121 -4.08 -0.18 -2.37
N ILE A 122 -4.84 0.13 -1.34
CA ILE A 122 -5.40 -0.85 -0.41
C ILE A 122 -6.42 -1.73 -1.14
N GLY A 123 -7.26 -1.15 -1.98
CA GLY A 123 -8.17 -1.89 -2.86
C GLY A 123 -7.41 -2.85 -3.79
N LYS A 124 -6.33 -2.40 -4.43
CA LYS A 124 -5.49 -3.23 -5.31
C LYS A 124 -4.85 -4.39 -4.53
N MET A 125 -4.36 -4.11 -3.32
CA MET A 125 -3.81 -5.11 -2.40
C MET A 125 -4.84 -6.20 -2.08
N LEU A 126 -6.09 -5.84 -1.79
CA LEU A 126 -7.18 -6.78 -1.51
C LEU A 126 -7.54 -7.64 -2.74
N LEU A 127 -7.62 -7.03 -3.92
CA LEU A 127 -7.87 -7.76 -5.16
C LEU A 127 -6.77 -8.78 -5.45
N PHE A 128 -5.50 -8.41 -5.28
CA PHE A 128 -4.39 -9.36 -5.44
C PHE A 128 -4.42 -10.46 -4.38
N ALA A 129 -4.81 -10.15 -3.14
CA ALA A 129 -4.94 -11.14 -2.09
C ALA A 129 -5.95 -12.24 -2.42
N SER A 130 -7.04 -11.90 -3.12
CA SER A 130 -8.02 -12.90 -3.59
C SER A 130 -7.40 -13.90 -4.58
N ILE A 131 -6.46 -13.46 -5.40
CA ILE A 131 -5.82 -14.25 -6.44
C ILE A 131 -4.74 -15.16 -5.85
N PHE A 132 -3.98 -14.68 -4.87
CA PHE A 132 -2.96 -15.47 -4.17
C PHE A 132 -3.51 -16.29 -3.00
N GLY A 133 -4.84 -16.29 -2.77
CA GLY A 133 -5.48 -17.09 -1.73
C GLY A 133 -5.17 -16.64 -0.30
N VAL A 134 -4.81 -15.36 -0.12
CA VAL A 134 -4.46 -14.74 1.18
C VAL A 134 -5.42 -13.59 1.55
N SER A 135 -6.68 -13.67 1.11
CA SER A 135 -7.70 -12.62 1.31
C SER A 135 -7.92 -12.26 2.78
N ARG A 136 -8.10 -13.23 3.68
CA ARG A 136 -8.30 -12.99 5.13
C ARG A 136 -7.14 -12.22 5.79
N PRO A 137 -5.88 -12.70 5.76
CA PRO A 137 -4.78 -11.98 6.40
C PRO A 137 -4.55 -10.59 5.78
N VAL A 138 -4.70 -10.43 4.46
CA VAL A 138 -4.55 -9.11 3.83
C VAL A 138 -5.73 -8.18 4.15
N SER A 139 -6.94 -8.71 4.35
CA SER A 139 -8.09 -7.91 4.84
C SER A 139 -7.85 -7.37 6.25
N ILE A 140 -7.17 -8.15 7.11
CA ILE A 140 -6.71 -7.67 8.42
C ILE A 140 -5.65 -6.58 8.25
N VAL A 141 -4.66 -6.76 7.35
CA VAL A 141 -3.65 -5.74 7.07
C VAL A 141 -4.28 -4.43 6.55
N ALA A 142 -5.23 -4.53 5.62
CA ALA A 142 -5.99 -3.39 5.13
C ALA A 142 -6.74 -2.69 6.27
N ALA A 143 -7.39 -3.46 7.16
CA ALA A 143 -8.08 -2.89 8.31
C ALA A 143 -7.12 -2.22 9.32
N ILE A 144 -5.90 -2.74 9.49
CA ILE A 144 -4.84 -2.14 10.31
C ILE A 144 -4.41 -0.79 9.72
N LEU A 145 -4.26 -0.70 8.39
CA LEU A 145 -3.89 0.55 7.71
C LEU A 145 -4.94 1.65 7.87
N GLU A 146 -6.22 1.28 7.90
CA GLU A 146 -7.35 2.20 8.09
C GLU A 146 -7.66 2.50 9.57
N SER A 147 -7.06 1.75 10.49
CA SER A 147 -7.32 1.87 11.93
C SER A 147 -6.17 2.58 12.66
N LYS A 148 -6.43 2.96 13.92
CA LYS A 148 -5.36 3.41 14.82
C LYS A 148 -4.45 2.23 15.19
N SER A 149 -3.25 2.55 15.67
CA SER A 149 -2.29 1.57 16.21
C SER A 149 -2.98 0.56 17.14
N LEU A 150 -2.73 -0.73 16.91
CA LEU A 150 -3.18 -1.83 17.78
C LEU A 150 -2.52 -1.80 19.16
N PHE A 151 -1.40 -1.12 19.27
CA PHE A 151 -0.62 -1.01 20.49
C PHE A 151 -0.90 0.33 21.19
N VAL A 152 -1.14 0.28 22.50
CA VAL A 152 -1.43 1.44 23.34
C VAL A 152 -0.45 1.53 24.49
N ALA A 153 0.14 2.70 24.66
CA ALA A 153 0.94 3.03 25.83
C ALA A 153 0.03 3.48 26.97
N SER A 154 0.20 2.88 28.14
CA SER A 154 -0.14 3.57 29.39
C SER A 154 0.87 4.69 29.62
N ASN A 155 0.43 5.83 30.15
CA ASN A 155 1.24 7.05 30.30
C ASN A 155 2.66 6.72 30.82
N GLY A 156 3.69 7.01 30.02
CA GLY A 156 5.10 6.82 30.37
C GLY A 156 5.74 5.47 29.99
N HIS A 157 4.99 4.49 29.48
CA HIS A 157 5.51 3.13 29.22
C HIS A 157 5.75 2.80 27.74
N GLN A 158 6.14 3.78 26.92
CA GLN A 158 6.38 3.57 25.48
C GLN A 158 7.40 2.47 25.21
N ALA A 159 8.47 2.37 26.01
CA ALA A 159 9.49 1.34 25.86
C ALA A 159 8.94 -0.09 26.04
N ALA A 160 7.96 -0.27 26.94
CA ALA A 160 7.31 -1.57 27.15
C ALA A 160 6.42 -1.94 25.94
N VAL A 161 5.73 -0.96 25.37
CA VAL A 161 4.95 -1.14 24.14
C VAL A 161 5.85 -1.53 22.98
N ASP A 162 6.96 -0.81 22.80
CA ASP A 162 7.91 -1.09 21.71
C ASP A 162 8.53 -2.49 21.89
N ALA A 163 8.84 -2.90 23.12
CA ALA A 163 9.33 -4.24 23.42
C ALA A 163 8.27 -5.32 23.12
N ALA A 164 7.02 -5.10 23.53
CA ALA A 164 5.91 -6.01 23.26
C ALA A 164 5.65 -6.16 21.76
N ARG A 165 5.63 -5.05 21.02
CA ARG A 165 5.47 -5.02 19.55
C ARG A 165 6.64 -5.74 18.84
N ARG A 166 7.88 -5.49 19.26
CA ARG A 166 9.06 -6.21 18.74
C ARG A 166 9.00 -7.73 18.99
N GLY A 167 8.29 -8.18 20.03
CA GLY A 167 8.06 -9.60 20.28
C GLY A 167 7.28 -10.31 19.16
N PHE A 168 6.56 -9.57 18.32
CA PHE A 168 5.84 -10.08 17.15
C PHE A 168 6.56 -9.78 15.83
N ALA A 169 7.78 -9.21 15.88
CA ALA A 169 8.48 -8.75 14.68
C ALA A 169 8.72 -9.89 13.69
N THR A 170 8.31 -9.69 12.45
CA THR A 170 8.51 -10.66 11.37
C THR A 170 8.80 -9.96 10.05
N LEU A 171 9.72 -10.55 9.27
CA LEU A 171 10.09 -10.13 7.91
C LEU A 171 10.39 -8.61 7.77
N ASN A 172 11.01 -7.98 8.78
CA ASN A 172 11.27 -6.53 8.80
C ASN A 172 10.05 -5.69 8.34
N SER A 173 8.85 -6.04 8.83
CA SER A 173 7.59 -5.38 8.44
C SER A 173 6.73 -4.99 9.62
N ASP A 174 6.42 -3.69 9.73
CA ASP A 174 5.45 -3.15 10.69
C ASP A 174 4.06 -3.79 10.49
N LEU A 175 3.61 -3.92 9.24
CA LEU A 175 2.29 -4.45 8.91
C LEU A 175 2.15 -5.94 9.24
N LEU A 176 3.19 -6.74 8.95
CA LEU A 176 3.17 -8.16 9.28
C LEU A 176 3.38 -8.40 10.78
N THR A 177 4.09 -7.51 11.46
CA THR A 177 4.21 -7.52 12.93
C THR A 177 2.85 -7.31 13.58
N ASP A 178 2.11 -6.30 13.12
CA ASP A 178 0.77 -5.99 13.66
C ASP A 178 -0.24 -7.10 13.30
N LEU A 179 -0.13 -7.68 12.09
CA LEU A 179 -0.90 -8.88 11.70
C LEU A 179 -0.60 -10.07 12.62
N ALA A 180 0.68 -10.35 12.90
CA ALA A 180 1.07 -11.46 13.77
C ALA A 180 0.52 -11.27 15.20
N ALA A 181 0.56 -10.05 15.73
CA ALA A 181 -0.05 -9.73 17.02
C ALA A 181 -1.57 -9.93 17.02
N PHE A 182 -2.25 -9.51 15.94
CA PHE A 182 -3.69 -9.72 15.77
C PHE A 182 -4.06 -11.20 15.73
N LEU A 183 -3.37 -12.00 14.91
CA LEU A 183 -3.62 -13.43 14.77
C LEU A 183 -3.38 -14.17 16.09
N ALA A 184 -2.30 -13.83 16.81
CA ALA A 184 -2.03 -14.40 18.13
C ALA A 184 -3.16 -14.09 19.12
N TRP A 185 -3.69 -12.87 19.11
CA TRP A 185 -4.85 -12.50 19.93
C TRP A 185 -6.12 -13.27 19.52
N GLU A 186 -6.37 -13.44 18.22
CA GLU A 186 -7.51 -14.20 17.70
C GLU A 186 -7.45 -15.68 18.15
N ASP A 187 -6.25 -16.28 18.13
CA ASP A 187 -6.00 -17.64 18.59
C ASP A 187 -6.23 -17.83 20.11
N THR A 188 -5.99 -16.79 20.92
CA THR A 188 -6.33 -16.80 22.36
C THR A 188 -7.83 -16.71 22.65
N ARG A 189 -8.69 -16.71 21.63
CA ARG A 189 -10.14 -16.46 21.74
C ARG A 189 -10.45 -15.11 22.36
N GLN A 190 -9.69 -14.09 21.96
CA GLN A 190 -9.91 -12.69 22.33
C GLN A 190 -9.73 -12.41 23.83
N ASP A 191 -8.75 -13.07 24.45
CA ASP A 191 -8.49 -12.95 25.87
C ASP A 191 -8.01 -11.53 26.26
N GLY A 192 -8.61 -10.98 27.31
CA GLY A 192 -8.24 -9.68 27.86
C GLY A 192 -6.88 -9.69 28.56
N ALA A 193 -6.47 -10.82 29.15
CA ALA A 193 -5.16 -10.93 29.81
C ALA A 193 -4.03 -10.90 28.78
N PHE A 194 -4.23 -11.51 27.60
CA PHE A 194 -3.31 -11.37 26.47
C PHE A 194 -3.13 -9.90 26.05
N CYS A 195 -4.22 -9.13 25.94
CA CYS A 195 -4.12 -7.71 25.60
C CYS A 195 -3.32 -6.91 26.63
N GLN A 196 -3.54 -7.16 27.93
CA GLN A 196 -2.79 -6.48 28.99
C GLN A 196 -1.30 -6.82 28.93
N LYS A 197 -0.97 -8.11 28.76
CA LYS A 197 0.41 -8.59 28.70
C LYS A 197 1.19 -7.98 27.52
N HIS A 198 0.55 -7.83 26.37
CA HIS A 198 1.19 -7.37 25.12
C HIS A 198 0.90 -5.90 24.78
N CYS A 199 0.35 -5.12 25.71
CA CYS A 199 0.01 -3.71 25.51
C CYS A 199 -0.91 -3.45 24.31
N LEU A 200 -1.86 -4.35 24.06
CA LEU A 200 -2.79 -4.26 22.93
C LEU A 200 -4.08 -3.54 23.32
N HIS A 201 -4.60 -2.76 22.38
CA HIS A 201 -5.85 -2.04 22.50
C HIS A 201 -7.02 -2.94 22.11
N ARG A 202 -7.70 -3.53 23.11
CA ARG A 202 -8.80 -4.47 22.89
C ARG A 202 -9.91 -3.91 21.99
N VAL A 203 -10.32 -2.65 22.19
CA VAL A 203 -11.38 -2.04 21.36
C VAL A 203 -10.92 -1.91 19.91
N GLY A 204 -9.68 -1.49 19.69
CA GLY A 204 -9.09 -1.37 18.33
C GLY A 204 -8.95 -2.73 17.63
N LEU A 205 -8.61 -3.79 18.37
CA LEU A 205 -8.58 -5.15 17.81
C LEU A 205 -9.96 -5.61 17.33
N VAL A 206 -11.01 -5.35 18.10
CA VAL A 206 -12.39 -5.67 17.71
C VAL A 206 -12.83 -4.83 16.52
N GLU A 207 -12.49 -3.53 16.48
CA GLU A 207 -12.73 -2.66 15.33
C GLU A 207 -12.06 -3.20 14.05
N VAL A 208 -10.78 -3.55 14.13
CA VAL A 208 -10.02 -4.16 13.02
C VAL A 208 -10.66 -5.48 12.57
N GLN A 209 -11.13 -6.31 13.51
CA GLN A 209 -11.81 -7.56 13.17
C GLN A 209 -13.09 -7.32 12.36
N HIS A 210 -13.92 -6.35 12.78
CA HIS A 210 -15.15 -6.00 12.08
C HIS A 210 -14.87 -5.41 10.70
N LEU A 211 -13.87 -4.53 10.61
CA LEU A 211 -13.49 -3.88 9.36
C LEU A 211 -12.92 -4.90 8.36
N ALA A 212 -12.04 -5.80 8.80
CA ALA A 212 -11.51 -6.87 7.96
C ALA A 212 -12.63 -7.80 7.44
N ALA A 213 -13.59 -8.16 8.29
CA ALA A 213 -14.75 -8.94 7.88
C ALA A 213 -15.64 -8.20 6.85
N SER A 214 -15.71 -6.86 6.92
CA SER A 214 -16.42 -6.06 5.91
C SER A 214 -15.70 -6.08 4.56
N PHE A 215 -14.37 -6.01 4.54
CA PHE A 215 -13.59 -6.10 3.31
C PHE A 215 -13.68 -7.49 2.66
N GLU A 216 -13.68 -8.55 3.45
CA GLU A 216 -13.91 -9.90 2.93
C GLU A 216 -15.30 -10.04 2.30
N ARG A 217 -16.33 -9.46 2.92
CA ARG A 217 -17.68 -9.43 2.34
C ARG A 217 -17.72 -8.67 1.02
N LEU A 218 -17.07 -7.51 0.93
CA LEU A 218 -16.96 -6.77 -0.34
C LEU A 218 -16.30 -7.62 -1.44
N LEU A 219 -15.23 -8.35 -1.11
CA LEU A 219 -14.59 -9.26 -2.09
C LEU A 219 -15.49 -10.43 -2.49
N VAL A 220 -16.36 -10.91 -1.60
CA VAL A 220 -17.38 -11.92 -1.91
C VAL A 220 -18.47 -11.34 -2.81
N ASP A 221 -18.97 -10.14 -2.50
CA ASP A 221 -20.01 -9.45 -3.26
C ASP A 221 -19.54 -9.12 -4.68
N LEU A 222 -18.26 -8.76 -4.84
CA LEU A 222 -17.61 -8.57 -6.13
C LEU A 222 -17.25 -9.88 -6.85
N GLY A 223 -17.47 -11.05 -6.21
CA GLY A 223 -17.23 -12.37 -6.79
C GLY A 223 -15.78 -12.85 -6.81
N PHE A 224 -14.85 -12.11 -6.20
CA PHE A 224 -13.42 -12.49 -6.14
C PHE A 224 -13.13 -13.60 -5.13
N VAL A 225 -13.96 -13.73 -4.10
CA VAL A 225 -13.83 -14.75 -3.06
C VAL A 225 -15.13 -15.55 -2.98
N GLN A 226 -15.02 -16.88 -2.88
CA GLN A 226 -16.20 -17.71 -2.67
C GLN A 226 -16.69 -17.57 -1.22
N PRO A 227 -18.02 -17.47 -0.99
CA PRO A 227 -18.57 -17.41 0.35
C PRO A 227 -18.21 -18.70 1.11
N THR A 228 -17.52 -18.53 2.24
CA THR A 228 -17.14 -19.65 3.09
C THR A 228 -18.36 -20.14 3.88
N THR A 229 -18.99 -21.21 3.42
CA THR A 229 -20.17 -21.82 4.08
C THR A 229 -19.83 -22.67 5.31
N SER A 230 -18.55 -22.87 5.61
CA SER A 230 -18.10 -23.65 6.77
C SER A 230 -16.88 -22.99 7.42
N ARG A 231 -16.83 -23.01 8.76
CA ARG A 231 -15.62 -22.75 9.56
C ARG A 231 -14.58 -23.84 9.22
N GLN A 232 -13.90 -23.70 8.09
CA GLN A 232 -12.73 -24.51 7.83
C GLN A 232 -11.67 -24.19 8.89
N PRO A 233 -10.91 -25.19 9.36
CA PRO A 233 -9.77 -24.93 10.24
C PRO A 233 -8.85 -23.92 9.55
N THR A 234 -8.44 -22.89 10.30
CA THR A 234 -7.54 -21.85 9.80
C THR A 234 -6.26 -22.52 9.32
N LYS A 235 -6.04 -22.52 8.00
CA LYS A 235 -4.75 -22.93 7.45
C LYS A 235 -3.68 -21.98 8.01
N PRO A 236 -2.46 -22.47 8.28
CA PRO A 236 -1.37 -21.61 8.70
C PRO A 236 -1.18 -20.49 7.67
N VAL A 237 -1.11 -19.25 8.15
CA VAL A 237 -0.94 -18.07 7.30
C VAL A 237 0.48 -18.03 6.77
N ASP A 238 0.62 -18.02 5.46
CA ASP A 238 1.92 -17.88 4.80
C ASP A 238 2.33 -16.40 4.76
N MET A 239 3.10 -15.97 5.77
CA MET A 239 3.55 -14.60 5.93
C MET A 239 4.39 -14.10 4.75
N VAL A 240 5.08 -14.99 4.03
CA VAL A 240 5.92 -14.60 2.87
C VAL A 240 5.03 -14.19 1.69
N VAL A 241 3.95 -14.94 1.44
CA VAL A 241 2.97 -14.59 0.41
C VAL A 241 2.23 -13.30 0.78
N VAL A 242 1.84 -13.14 2.06
CA VAL A 242 1.23 -11.89 2.54
C VAL A 242 2.20 -10.71 2.34
N ALA A 243 3.49 -10.88 2.65
CA ALA A 243 4.51 -9.85 2.42
C ALA A 243 4.60 -9.43 0.95
N ALA A 244 4.60 -10.40 0.03
CA ALA A 244 4.68 -10.13 -1.40
C ALA A 244 3.42 -9.40 -1.93
N VAL A 245 2.23 -9.77 -1.45
CA VAL A 245 0.98 -9.09 -1.82
C VAL A 245 0.93 -7.67 -1.23
N VAL A 246 1.37 -7.49 0.02
CA VAL A 246 1.49 -6.17 0.64
C VAL A 246 2.48 -5.30 -0.14
N ALA A 247 3.62 -5.85 -0.55
CA ALA A 247 4.57 -5.15 -1.41
C ALA A 247 3.96 -4.69 -2.73
N ALA A 248 3.16 -5.55 -3.37
CA ALA A 248 2.46 -5.23 -4.62
C ALA A 248 1.41 -4.12 -4.43
N GLY A 249 0.75 -4.07 -3.27
CA GLY A 249 -0.21 -3.03 -2.92
C GLY A 249 0.45 -1.70 -2.57
N LEU A 250 1.60 -1.73 -1.88
CA LEU A 250 2.34 -0.53 -1.51
C LEU A 250 3.06 0.12 -2.69
N TYR A 251 3.40 -0.63 -3.75
CA TYR A 251 3.97 -0.05 -4.96
C TYR A 251 3.07 1.05 -5.55
N PRO A 252 3.60 2.23 -5.94
CA PRO A 252 5.02 2.60 -6.14
C PRO A 252 5.73 3.19 -4.91
N ASN A 253 5.13 3.15 -3.72
CA ASN A 253 5.71 3.71 -2.49
C ASN A 253 6.82 2.81 -1.94
N VAL A 254 8.00 2.93 -2.53
CA VAL A 254 9.19 2.13 -2.20
C VAL A 254 10.35 3.06 -1.85
N VAL A 255 11.21 2.65 -0.92
CA VAL A 255 12.46 3.31 -0.56
C VAL A 255 13.63 2.35 -0.65
N PHE A 256 14.78 2.88 -1.07
CA PHE A 256 16.05 2.15 -1.11
C PHE A 256 16.76 2.24 0.25
N VAL A 257 17.31 1.11 0.70
CA VAL A 257 18.09 0.99 1.93
C VAL A 257 19.57 1.00 1.57
N ASP A 258 20.25 2.10 1.84
CA ASP A 258 21.69 2.20 1.64
C ASP A 258 22.45 1.71 2.89
N LYS A 259 23.31 0.71 2.66
CA LYS A 259 24.15 0.04 3.67
C LYS A 259 25.61 0.50 3.61
N SER A 260 25.98 1.40 2.69
CA SER A 260 27.35 1.84 2.40
C SER A 260 28.08 2.48 3.59
N THR A 261 27.35 3.11 4.50
CA THR A 261 27.92 3.88 5.63
C THR A 261 28.35 3.00 6.81
N SER A 262 28.38 1.67 6.65
CA SER A 262 28.58 0.70 7.74
C SER A 262 30.05 0.44 8.10
N SER A 263 30.96 1.37 7.81
CA SER A 263 32.36 1.29 8.26
C SER A 263 32.53 1.97 9.63
N SER A 264 32.84 1.15 10.63
CA SER A 264 33.23 1.53 12.01
C SER A 264 32.10 1.67 13.04
N THR A 265 32.16 0.79 14.04
CA THR A 265 31.61 0.90 15.41
C THR A 265 30.09 0.85 15.62
N THR A 266 29.63 -0.35 16.03
CA THR A 266 28.56 -0.66 17.00
C THR A 266 27.11 -0.32 16.67
N THR A 267 26.81 0.54 15.70
CA THR A 267 25.45 0.71 15.16
C THR A 267 25.51 0.99 13.67
N SER A 268 25.13 0.02 12.83
CA SER A 268 25.00 0.24 11.39
C SER A 268 23.97 1.34 11.14
N ARG A 269 24.41 2.53 10.74
CA ARG A 269 23.51 3.66 10.43
C ARG A 269 23.02 3.50 9.00
N LEU A 270 21.95 2.72 8.83
CA LEU A 270 21.23 2.62 7.56
C LEU A 270 20.69 4.00 7.16
N THR A 271 20.80 4.34 5.87
CA THR A 271 20.13 5.51 5.31
C THR A 271 19.07 5.09 4.30
N PHE A 272 17.99 5.86 4.22
CA PHE A 272 16.83 5.52 3.40
C PHE A 272 16.59 6.59 2.36
N TRP A 273 16.32 6.17 1.14
CA TRP A 273 16.22 7.05 -0.02
C TRP A 273 14.93 6.79 -0.79
N ASP A 274 14.08 7.80 -0.86
CA ASP A 274 12.96 7.84 -1.79
C ASP A 274 13.43 8.55 -3.07
N ARG A 275 13.80 7.74 -4.07
CA ARG A 275 14.47 8.19 -5.29
C ARG A 275 15.74 9.01 -4.99
N ARG A 276 15.61 10.34 -4.90
CA ARG A 276 16.71 11.28 -4.63
C ARG A 276 16.60 12.00 -3.28
N LYS A 277 15.51 11.79 -2.54
CA LYS A 277 15.26 12.46 -1.25
C LYS A 277 15.54 11.50 -0.10
N GLN A 278 16.36 11.94 0.85
CA GLN A 278 16.60 11.17 2.06
C GLN A 278 15.36 11.19 2.96
N VAL A 279 15.00 10.03 3.50
CA VAL A 279 13.91 9.83 4.45
C VAL A 279 14.41 9.09 5.68
N TYR A 280 13.64 9.12 6.76
CA TYR A 280 14.02 8.51 8.03
C TYR A 280 12.92 7.56 8.53
N MET A 281 13.32 6.48 9.21
CA MET A 281 12.35 5.65 9.91
C MET A 281 11.82 6.38 11.14
N HIS A 282 10.51 6.37 11.32
CA HIS A 282 9.90 6.93 12.52
C HIS A 282 10.28 6.08 13.75
N PRO A 283 10.49 6.66 14.94
CA PRO A 283 10.82 5.90 16.15
C PRO A 283 9.82 4.82 16.55
N SER A 284 8.56 4.93 16.12
CA SER A 284 7.53 3.92 16.37
C SER A 284 7.66 2.68 15.47
N SER A 285 8.39 2.76 14.36
CA SER A 285 8.57 1.64 13.44
C SER A 285 9.49 0.59 14.06
N ILE A 286 9.16 -0.68 13.87
CA ILE A 286 9.99 -1.81 14.30
C ILE A 286 11.34 -1.87 13.58
N ASN A 287 11.46 -1.21 12.42
CA ASN A 287 12.70 -1.12 11.64
C ASN A 287 13.61 0.04 12.07
N CYS A 288 13.20 0.87 13.02
CA CYS A 288 14.03 1.97 13.51
C CYS A 288 15.24 1.44 14.30
N GLY A 289 16.44 1.60 13.76
CA GLY A 289 17.70 1.21 14.42
C GLY A 289 17.98 -0.30 14.40
N VAL A 290 17.28 -1.06 13.55
CA VAL A 290 17.44 -2.51 13.38
C VAL A 290 18.10 -2.80 12.03
N PRO A 291 18.97 -3.81 11.91
CA PRO A 291 19.51 -4.23 10.62
C PRO A 291 18.38 -4.73 9.70
N ILE A 292 18.47 -4.39 8.41
CA ILE A 292 17.46 -4.72 7.41
C ILE A 292 18.13 -5.55 6.32
N SER A 293 17.61 -6.76 6.10
CA SER A 293 18.15 -7.67 5.10
C SER A 293 17.80 -7.23 3.67
N SER A 294 16.56 -6.79 3.44
CA SER A 294 16.14 -6.34 2.11
C SER A 294 16.83 -5.03 1.67
N ALA A 295 17.03 -4.88 0.35
CA ALA A 295 17.51 -3.64 -0.25
C ALA A 295 16.41 -2.57 -0.38
N TYR A 296 15.14 -2.99 -0.33
CA TYR A 296 14.00 -2.10 -0.53
C TYR A 296 12.92 -2.31 0.53
N LEU A 297 12.26 -1.22 0.92
CA LEU A 297 11.12 -1.23 1.83
C LEU A 297 9.95 -0.50 1.19
N GLY A 298 8.75 -1.05 1.32
CA GLY A 298 7.50 -0.38 0.99
C GLY A 298 7.01 0.46 2.16
N TYR A 299 6.35 1.57 1.90
CA TYR A 299 5.72 2.40 2.92
C TYR A 299 4.29 2.79 2.53
N HIS A 300 3.43 3.06 3.51
CA HIS A 300 2.06 3.48 3.24
C HIS A 300 1.94 5.01 3.13
N ILE A 301 2.42 5.74 4.15
CA ILE A 301 2.37 7.20 4.22
C ILE A 301 3.72 7.79 4.60
N LYS A 302 3.93 9.07 4.25
CA LYS A 302 5.04 9.89 4.72
C LYS A 302 4.53 10.94 5.70
N LEU A 303 5.23 11.07 6.82
CA LEU A 303 5.00 12.14 7.78
C LEU A 303 6.05 13.23 7.57
N VAL A 304 5.61 14.34 6.97
CA VAL A 304 6.48 15.50 6.75
C VAL A 304 6.45 16.37 8.01
N THR A 305 7.61 16.52 8.65
CA THR A 305 7.81 17.48 9.74
C THR A 305 8.58 18.70 9.21
N SER A 306 8.74 19.74 10.02
CA SER A 306 9.50 20.94 9.66
C SER A 306 10.96 20.67 9.29
N SER A 307 11.55 19.56 9.76
CA SER A 307 12.97 19.24 9.56
C SER A 307 13.23 17.96 8.77
N LYS A 308 12.34 16.96 8.87
CA LYS A 308 12.57 15.61 8.36
C LYS A 308 11.30 14.96 7.85
N VAL A 309 11.46 14.05 6.88
CA VAL A 309 10.38 13.19 6.39
C VAL A 309 10.53 11.81 7.03
N TYR A 310 9.51 11.39 7.75
CA TYR A 310 9.49 10.13 8.48
C TYR A 310 8.56 9.10 7.84
N LEU A 311 8.96 7.83 7.90
CA LEU A 311 8.15 6.67 7.53
C LEU A 311 7.63 5.99 8.80
N PRO A 312 6.34 6.17 9.18
CA PRO A 312 5.77 5.54 10.37
C PRO A 312 5.55 4.04 10.22
N VAL A 313 5.28 3.59 9.00
CA VAL A 313 4.96 2.20 8.66
C VAL A 313 5.83 1.80 7.48
N SER A 314 6.61 0.75 7.65
CA SER A 314 7.48 0.19 6.63
C SER A 314 7.34 -1.33 6.57
N SER A 315 7.42 -1.90 5.37
CA SER A 315 7.42 -3.34 5.14
C SER A 315 8.58 -3.72 4.26
N ALA A 316 9.31 -4.78 4.59
CA ALA A 316 10.27 -5.32 3.65
C ALA A 316 9.58 -5.77 2.38
N VAL A 317 10.21 -5.45 1.26
CA VAL A 317 9.74 -5.81 -0.06
C VAL A 317 10.79 -6.67 -0.71
N THR A 318 10.39 -7.78 -1.31
CA THR A 318 11.33 -8.65 -2.01
C THR A 318 11.61 -8.14 -3.43
N PRO A 319 12.84 -8.28 -3.94
CA PRO A 319 13.19 -7.99 -5.32
C PRO A 319 12.24 -8.63 -6.34
N LEU A 320 11.84 -9.90 -6.15
CA LEU A 320 10.92 -10.57 -7.05
C LEU A 320 9.51 -9.97 -7.03
N ALA A 321 9.01 -9.54 -5.87
CA ALA A 321 7.71 -8.88 -5.78
C ALA A 321 7.71 -7.54 -6.56
N LEU A 322 8.79 -6.76 -6.47
CA LEU A 322 8.98 -5.55 -7.29
C LEU A 322 9.13 -5.88 -8.77
N ALA A 323 9.85 -6.94 -9.10
CA ALA A 323 10.03 -7.36 -10.47
C ALA A 323 8.68 -7.75 -11.10
N LEU A 324 7.82 -8.46 -10.37
CA LEU A 324 6.53 -8.96 -10.86
C LEU A 324 5.43 -7.90 -10.90
N PHE A 325 5.33 -7.06 -9.86
CA PHE A 325 4.21 -6.12 -9.68
C PHE A 325 4.58 -4.65 -9.75
N GLY A 326 5.87 -4.33 -9.86
CA GLY A 326 6.32 -2.97 -10.06
C GLY A 326 6.02 -2.47 -11.47
N GLY A 327 6.55 -1.30 -11.79
CA GLY A 327 6.37 -0.63 -13.07
C GLY A 327 7.18 -1.26 -14.20
N HIS A 328 7.63 -0.45 -15.14
CA HIS A 328 8.28 -0.92 -16.35
C HIS A 328 9.62 -1.60 -16.03
N LEU A 329 9.77 -2.86 -16.47
CA LEU A 329 10.99 -3.67 -16.29
C LEU A 329 11.85 -3.59 -17.54
N GLU A 330 13.02 -2.98 -17.40
CA GLU A 330 14.03 -2.86 -18.44
C GLU A 330 15.24 -3.73 -18.12
N TYR A 331 15.88 -4.26 -19.16
CA TYR A 331 17.13 -5.01 -19.02
C TYR A 331 18.09 -4.69 -20.17
N PRO A 332 19.36 -4.38 -19.89
CA PRO A 332 20.37 -4.16 -20.91
C PRO A 332 20.74 -5.50 -21.58
N TRP A 333 20.08 -5.82 -22.70
CA TRP A 333 20.34 -7.06 -23.44
C TRP A 333 21.77 -7.16 -24.01
N THR A 334 22.47 -6.03 -24.11
CA THR A 334 23.88 -5.97 -24.54
C THR A 334 24.83 -6.69 -23.58
N THR A 335 24.50 -6.80 -22.29
CA THR A 335 25.30 -7.47 -21.26
C THR A 335 24.68 -8.80 -20.81
N PHE A 336 23.94 -9.49 -21.70
CA PHE A 336 23.24 -10.73 -21.38
C PHE A 336 24.12 -11.86 -20.78
N LEU A 337 25.39 -11.93 -21.18
CA LEU A 337 26.34 -12.94 -20.69
C LEU A 337 27.03 -12.53 -19.37
N ASP A 338 26.96 -11.26 -18.98
CA ASP A 338 27.58 -10.78 -17.75
C ASP A 338 26.75 -11.19 -16.54
N ARG A 339 27.41 -11.82 -15.57
CA ARG A 339 26.79 -12.22 -14.30
C ARG A 339 26.52 -11.05 -13.36
N THR A 340 27.03 -9.86 -13.68
CA THR A 340 26.88 -8.60 -12.92
C THR A 340 25.83 -7.68 -13.52
N SER A 341 25.02 -8.17 -14.46
CA SER A 341 23.95 -7.38 -15.04
C SER A 341 22.79 -7.18 -14.06
N HIS A 342 22.15 -6.02 -14.15
CA HIS A 342 21.03 -5.63 -13.30
C HIS A 342 19.83 -5.27 -14.19
N ALA A 343 18.65 -5.75 -13.83
CA ALA A 343 17.41 -5.21 -14.38
C ALA A 343 16.99 -3.97 -13.60
N THR A 344 16.27 -3.07 -14.26
CA THR A 344 15.75 -1.85 -13.63
C THR A 344 14.24 -1.83 -13.69
N VAL A 345 13.58 -1.57 -12.55
CA VAL A 345 12.15 -1.25 -12.50
C VAL A 345 11.99 0.26 -12.36
N ASP A 346 11.22 0.87 -13.27
CA ASP A 346 11.01 2.32 -13.37
C ASP A 346 12.33 3.13 -13.38
N GLN A 347 13.39 2.55 -13.97
CA GLN A 347 14.71 3.18 -14.16
C GLN A 347 15.48 3.53 -12.88
N TRP A 348 15.00 3.16 -11.70
CA TRP A 348 15.70 3.48 -10.43
C TRP A 348 15.82 2.29 -9.46
N ILE A 349 14.88 1.34 -9.49
CA ILE A 349 14.97 0.12 -8.67
C ILE A 349 15.88 -0.86 -9.40
N GLN A 350 17.08 -1.03 -8.89
CA GLN A 350 18.05 -1.97 -9.43
C GLN A 350 17.84 -3.36 -8.81
N LEU A 351 17.66 -4.37 -9.66
CA LEU A 351 17.48 -5.76 -9.29
C LEU A 351 18.67 -6.57 -9.84
N PRO A 352 19.55 -7.14 -8.98
CA PRO A 352 20.63 -8.00 -9.44
C PRO A 352 20.05 -9.31 -9.96
N CYS A 353 20.13 -9.55 -11.27
CA CYS A 353 19.56 -10.74 -11.88
C CYS A 353 20.22 -11.07 -13.22
N ALA A 354 20.43 -12.36 -13.48
CA ALA A 354 20.90 -12.86 -14.76
C ALA A 354 19.82 -12.72 -15.85
N GLY A 355 20.23 -12.56 -17.11
CA GLY A 355 19.30 -12.40 -18.24
C GLY A 355 18.26 -13.52 -18.38
N ARG A 356 18.62 -14.78 -18.06
CA ARG A 356 17.66 -15.90 -18.04
C ARG A 356 16.54 -15.70 -17.02
N THR A 357 16.86 -15.18 -15.84
CA THR A 357 15.89 -14.88 -14.78
C THR A 357 14.97 -13.76 -15.23
N VAL A 358 15.50 -12.73 -15.87
CA VAL A 358 14.69 -11.63 -16.41
C VAL A 358 13.72 -12.13 -17.47
N MET A 359 14.15 -12.96 -18.42
CA MET A 359 13.25 -13.55 -19.41
C MET A 359 12.09 -14.31 -18.76
N LEU A 360 12.39 -15.12 -17.74
CA LEU A 360 11.38 -15.86 -16.99
C LEU A 360 10.42 -14.89 -16.28
N VAL A 361 10.93 -13.89 -15.59
CA VAL A 361 10.13 -12.88 -14.89
C VAL A 361 9.25 -12.11 -15.88
N THR A 362 9.76 -11.70 -17.03
CA THR A 362 8.98 -11.01 -18.07
C THR A 362 7.83 -11.86 -18.58
N GLU A 363 8.06 -13.15 -18.84
CA GLU A 363 6.97 -14.06 -19.26
C GLU A 363 5.98 -14.32 -18.12
N LEU A 364 6.44 -14.46 -16.87
CA LEU A 364 5.57 -14.59 -15.70
C LEU A 364 4.71 -13.34 -15.50
N ARG A 365 5.30 -12.14 -15.64
CA ARG A 365 4.58 -10.85 -15.57
C ARG A 365 3.49 -10.79 -16.62
N ARG A 366 3.80 -11.16 -17.86
CA ARG A 366 2.83 -11.16 -18.98
C ARG A 366 1.66 -12.09 -18.68
N ARG A 367 1.94 -13.34 -18.31
CA ARG A 367 0.87 -14.32 -17.98
C ARG A 367 0.06 -13.92 -16.76
N LEU A 368 0.71 -13.32 -15.76
CA LEU A 368 0.03 -12.83 -14.56
C LEU A 368 -0.87 -11.64 -14.91
N ALA A 369 -0.40 -10.69 -15.72
CA ALA A 369 -1.22 -9.59 -16.23
C ALA A 369 -2.43 -10.09 -17.02
N ASP A 370 -2.26 -11.08 -17.90
CA ASP A 370 -3.35 -11.71 -18.65
C ASP A 370 -4.37 -12.37 -17.69
N LEU A 371 -3.89 -13.04 -16.64
CA LEU A 371 -4.73 -13.64 -15.59
C LEU A 371 -5.49 -12.57 -14.81
N LEU A 372 -4.80 -11.53 -14.34
CA LEU A 372 -5.39 -10.41 -13.61
C LEU A 372 -6.48 -9.76 -14.45
N GLN A 373 -6.21 -9.44 -15.72
CA GLN A 373 -7.16 -8.81 -16.62
C GLN A 373 -8.40 -9.68 -16.84
N ARG A 374 -8.25 -10.99 -17.04
CA ARG A 374 -9.39 -11.93 -17.17
C ARG A 374 -10.20 -12.02 -15.87
N LYS A 375 -9.53 -12.06 -14.71
CA LYS A 375 -10.18 -12.11 -13.40
C LYS A 375 -10.92 -10.84 -13.06
N LEU A 376 -10.36 -9.69 -13.42
CA LEU A 376 -11.00 -8.39 -13.23
C LEU A 376 -12.16 -8.20 -14.22
N ALA A 377 -12.05 -8.67 -15.46
CA ALA A 377 -13.16 -8.60 -16.41
C ALA A 377 -14.32 -9.53 -16.02
N THR A 378 -14.02 -10.74 -15.55
CA THR A 378 -15.02 -11.71 -15.09
C THR A 378 -14.55 -12.38 -13.80
N PRO A 379 -15.13 -12.02 -12.63
CA PRO A 379 -14.81 -12.64 -11.36
C PRO A 379 -15.39 -14.06 -11.33
N SER A 380 -14.60 -15.02 -11.80
CA SER A 380 -14.97 -16.44 -11.94
C SER A 380 -14.00 -17.34 -11.17
N ALA A 381 -14.28 -18.65 -11.12
CA ALA A 381 -13.33 -19.62 -10.57
C ALA A 381 -12.02 -19.67 -11.38
N MET A 382 -10.90 -19.90 -10.71
CA MET A 382 -9.57 -19.94 -11.36
C MET A 382 -9.39 -21.25 -12.13
N GLU A 383 -9.03 -21.14 -13.42
CA GLU A 383 -8.73 -22.29 -14.28
C GLU A 383 -7.53 -23.08 -13.73
N PRO A 384 -7.40 -24.38 -14.03
CA PRO A 384 -6.28 -25.20 -13.53
C PRO A 384 -4.90 -24.68 -13.92
N GLN A 385 -4.76 -24.12 -15.13
CA GLN A 385 -3.50 -23.54 -15.62
C GLN A 385 -3.14 -22.25 -14.86
N ASP A 386 -4.14 -21.41 -14.60
CA ASP A 386 -3.98 -20.18 -13.82
C ASP A 386 -3.58 -20.48 -12.38
N ARG A 387 -4.14 -21.53 -11.80
CA ARG A 387 -3.76 -22.01 -10.47
C ARG A 387 -2.31 -22.50 -10.43
N ALA A 388 -1.87 -23.24 -11.44
CA ALA A 388 -0.49 -23.69 -11.54
C ALA A 388 0.50 -22.52 -11.68
N LEU A 389 0.12 -21.45 -12.39
CA LEU A 389 0.90 -20.22 -12.48
C LEU A 389 1.02 -19.53 -11.11
N VAL A 390 -0.09 -19.34 -10.40
CA VAL A 390 -0.11 -18.75 -9.05
C VAL A 390 0.74 -19.59 -8.08
N ASP A 391 0.61 -20.91 -8.12
CA ASP A 391 1.40 -21.82 -7.29
C ASP A 391 2.90 -21.73 -7.60
N ALA A 392 3.28 -21.55 -8.87
CA ALA A 392 4.67 -21.35 -9.26
C ALA A 392 5.23 -20.03 -8.71
N VAL A 393 4.47 -18.94 -8.79
CA VAL A 393 4.86 -17.64 -8.22
C VAL A 393 5.01 -17.72 -6.70
N ILE A 394 4.08 -18.38 -6.01
CA ILE A 394 4.15 -18.59 -4.55
C ILE A 394 5.41 -19.38 -4.18
N ARG A 395 5.77 -20.42 -4.94
CA ARG A 395 7.02 -21.16 -4.70
C ARG A 395 8.25 -20.28 -4.85
N LEU A 396 8.31 -19.45 -5.90
CA LEU A 396 9.43 -18.54 -6.10
C LEU A 396 9.60 -17.54 -4.95
N TRP A 397 8.50 -16.99 -4.41
CA TRP A 397 8.59 -16.12 -3.22
C TRP A 397 9.06 -16.85 -1.97
N ARG A 398 8.64 -18.10 -1.77
CA ARG A 398 9.13 -18.90 -0.64
C ARG A 398 10.62 -19.18 -0.75
N ASP A 399 11.10 -19.50 -1.95
CA ASP A 399 12.52 -19.75 -2.20
C ASP A 399 13.35 -18.47 -1.99
N GLU A 400 12.87 -17.32 -2.46
CA GLU A 400 13.50 -16.02 -2.22
C GLU A 400 13.48 -15.65 -0.72
N GLY A 401 12.35 -15.83 -0.05
CA GLY A 401 12.20 -15.60 1.39
C GLY A 401 13.17 -16.45 2.21
N ALA A 402 13.32 -17.73 1.85
CA ALA A 402 14.28 -18.63 2.48
C ALA A 402 15.72 -18.11 2.30
N GLN A 403 16.09 -17.65 1.10
CA GLN A 403 17.43 -17.08 0.85
C GLN A 403 17.69 -15.80 1.66
N ILE A 404 16.69 -14.93 1.82
CA ILE A 404 16.81 -13.70 2.61
C ILE A 404 16.96 -14.03 4.11
N THR A 405 16.26 -15.05 4.62
CA THR A 405 16.38 -15.48 6.02
C THR A 405 17.66 -16.28 6.30
N CYS A 406 18.20 -16.97 5.29
CA CYS A 406 19.39 -17.81 5.41
C CYS A 406 20.69 -17.09 5.06
N ALA A 407 20.66 -15.87 4.51
CA ALA A 407 21.85 -15.05 4.34
C ALA A 407 22.36 -14.63 5.73
N PRO A 408 23.47 -15.21 6.24
CA PRO A 408 24.05 -14.74 7.47
C PRO A 408 24.62 -13.35 7.21
N ASN A 409 24.58 -12.49 8.23
CA ASN A 409 25.28 -11.21 8.25
C ASN A 409 26.70 -11.39 7.70
N SER A 410 26.91 -11.03 6.44
CA SER A 410 28.21 -10.99 5.77
C SER A 410 28.75 -9.58 5.84
#